data_AF-A0A5P2DGB8-F1
#
_entry.id   AF-A0A5P2DGB8-F1
#
_cell.length_a   1.000
_cell.length_b   1.000
_cell.length_c   1.000
_cell.angle_alpha   90.00
_cell.angle_beta   90.00
_cell.angle_gamma   90.00
#
_symmetry.space_group_name_H-M   'P 1'
#
loop_
_entity.id
_entity.type
_entity.pdbx_description
1 polymer ?
#
loop_
_entity_poly.entity_id
_entity_poly.type
_entity_poly.pdbx_seq_one_letter_code
_entity_poly.pdbx_strand_id
1 'polypeptide(L)'
;MPGQGAPQLRTLGDVRAALRAGYGLPGDKEDFERDLDRALERASETDFQAVAAVIIDYRGRIRLHSDPEYDLALQEAEQELLRLRNESGDH
;
A
#
# COMPACT_ATOMS: atom_id res chain seq x y z
N MET A 1 17.22 -7.04 10.32
CA MET A 1 16.39 -7.55 11.44
C MET A 1 15.54 -8.69 10.89
N PRO A 2 15.73 -9.96 11.30
CA PRO A 2 14.91 -11.07 10.81
C PRO A 2 13.71 -11.30 11.73
N GLY A 3 12.50 -11.51 11.17
CA GLY A 3 11.41 -12.19 11.88
C GLY A 3 10.19 -11.39 12.31
N GLN A 4 9.88 -10.24 11.72
CA GLN A 4 8.53 -9.67 11.90
C GLN A 4 7.57 -10.38 10.95
N GLY A 5 6.88 -11.40 11.45
CA GLY A 5 5.71 -11.95 10.77
C GLY A 5 4.77 -10.81 10.38
N ALA A 6 4.17 -10.91 9.19
CA ALA A 6 3.38 -9.84 8.58
C ALA A 6 2.46 -9.15 9.61
N PRO A 7 2.42 -7.81 9.64
CA PRO A 7 1.63 -7.08 10.62
C PRO A 7 0.18 -7.56 10.60
N GLN A 8 -0.39 -7.82 11.77
CA GLN A 8 -1.80 -8.22 11.88
C GLN A 8 -2.68 -7.00 11.67
N LEU A 9 -3.01 -6.71 10.41
CA LEU A 9 -3.86 -5.57 10.05
C LEU A 9 -5.34 -5.89 10.34
N ARG A 10 -5.76 -5.81 11.60
CA ARG A 10 -7.15 -6.07 12.01
C ARG A 10 -7.95 -4.79 12.24
N THR A 11 -7.25 -3.72 12.61
CA THR A 11 -7.85 -2.44 12.99
C THR A 11 -7.24 -1.28 12.18
N LEU A 12 -7.92 -0.13 12.23
CA LEU A 12 -7.39 1.14 11.70
C LEU A 12 -6.02 1.50 12.33
N GLY A 13 -5.87 1.22 13.63
CA GLY A 13 -4.62 1.46 14.36
C GLY A 13 -3.47 0.60 13.84
N ASP A 14 -3.74 -0.65 13.48
CA ASP A 14 -2.74 -1.56 12.91
C ASP A 14 -2.26 -1.07 11.54
N VAL A 15 -3.18 -0.57 10.70
CA VAL A 15 -2.83 0.03 9.39
C VAL A 15 -1.94 1.26 9.59
N ARG A 16 -2.32 2.19 10.47
CA ARG A 16 -1.49 3.35 10.81
C ARG A 16 -0.11 2.96 11.32
N ALA A 17 -0.04 1.96 12.21
CA ALA A 17 1.21 1.48 12.76
C ALA A 17 2.11 0.87 11.69
N ALA A 18 1.54 0.05 10.79
CA ALA A 18 2.27 -0.57 9.70
C ALA A 18 2.80 0.48 8.70
N LEU A 19 2.01 1.49 8.33
CA LEU A 19 2.46 2.58 7.46
C LEU A 19 3.57 3.40 8.12
N ARG A 20 3.50 3.66 9.44
CA ARG A 20 4.58 4.35 10.17
C ARG A 20 5.86 3.52 10.28
N ALA A 21 5.73 2.20 10.32
CA ALA A 21 6.85 1.28 10.36
C ALA A 21 7.47 1.03 8.97
N GLY A 22 6.90 1.60 7.90
CA GLY A 22 7.43 1.51 6.54
C GLY A 22 7.01 0.26 5.77
N TYR A 23 5.91 -0.40 6.17
CA TYR A 23 5.38 -1.56 5.44
C TYR A 23 4.50 -1.18 4.23
N GLY A 24 4.24 0.12 4.02
CA GLY A 24 3.55 0.63 2.85
C GLY A 24 4.51 1.26 1.85
N LEU A 25 3.97 1.69 0.71
CA LEU A 25 4.73 2.40 -0.30
C LEU A 25 5.13 3.81 0.20
N PRO A 26 6.18 4.41 -0.38
CA PRO A 26 6.54 5.79 -0.09
C PRO A 26 5.34 6.72 -0.34
N GLY A 27 4.94 7.49 0.69
CA GLY A 27 3.79 8.40 0.63
C GLY A 27 2.46 7.81 1.10
N ASP A 28 2.33 6.48 1.20
CA ASP A 28 1.07 5.82 1.60
C ASP A 28 0.58 6.29 2.98
N LYS A 29 1.49 6.67 3.88
CA LYS A 29 1.11 7.20 5.20
C LYS A 29 0.32 8.51 5.08
N GLU A 30 0.83 9.50 4.34
CA GLU A 30 0.16 10.79 4.19
C GLU A 30 -1.11 10.67 3.35
N ASP A 31 -1.07 9.81 2.32
CA ASP A 31 -2.23 9.55 1.46
C ASP A 31 -3.34 8.84 2.23
N PHE A 32 -2.99 7.86 3.09
CA PHE A 32 -3.95 7.16 3.95
C PHE A 32 -4.70 8.09 4.88
N GLU A 33 -3.98 8.99 5.57
CA GLU A 33 -4.61 9.94 6.49
C GLU A 33 -5.54 10.90 5.75
N ARG A 34 -5.15 11.35 4.56
CA ARG A 34 -5.98 12.21 3.71
C ARG A 34 -7.23 11.50 3.19
N ASP A 35 -7.09 10.24 2.77
CA ASP A 35 -8.20 9.43 2.28
C ASP A 35 -9.16 9.07 3.41
N LEU A 36 -8.63 8.81 4.61
CA LEU A 36 -9.43 8.56 5.81
C LEU A 36 -10.22 9.80 6.23
N ASP A 37 -9.59 10.98 6.25
CA ASP A 37 -10.26 12.24 6.58
C ASP A 37 -11.40 12.52 5.59
N ARG A 38 -11.13 12.42 4.29
CA ARG A 38 -12.13 12.57 3.23
C ARG A 38 -13.26 11.54 3.34
N ALA A 39 -12.94 10.31 3.71
CA ALA A 39 -13.95 9.26 3.91
C ALA A 39 -14.83 9.57 5.13
N LEU A 40 -14.27 10.14 6.19
CA LEU A 40 -15.01 10.60 7.36
C LEU A 40 -15.90 11.81 7.05
N GLU A 41 -15.44 12.77 6.26
CA GLU A 41 -16.25 13.92 5.81
C GLU A 41 -17.47 13.48 4.98
N ARG A 42 -17.36 12.38 4.24
CA ARG A 42 -18.42 11.83 3.40
C ARG A 42 -19.30 10.80 4.13
N ALA A 43 -18.82 10.26 5.24
CA ALA A 43 -19.56 9.30 6.04
C ALA A 43 -20.71 10.01 6.74
N SER A 44 -21.89 9.39 6.71
CA SER A 44 -22.99 9.80 7.59
C SER A 44 -22.81 9.11 8.95
N GLU A 45 -23.48 9.59 10.00
CA GLU A 45 -23.37 9.03 11.36
C GLU A 45 -23.57 7.51 11.45
N THR A 46 -24.26 6.91 10.48
CA THR A 46 -24.57 5.48 10.43
C THR A 46 -23.95 4.74 9.24
N ASP A 47 -23.24 5.43 8.33
CA ASP A 47 -22.63 4.82 7.16
C ASP A 47 -21.13 5.09 7.07
N PHE A 48 -20.35 4.08 7.46
CA PHE A 48 -18.89 4.09 7.42
C PHE A 48 -18.33 3.22 6.29
N GLN A 49 -19.12 2.87 5.27
CA GLN A 49 -18.64 2.05 4.15
C GLN A 49 -17.42 2.68 3.45
N ALA A 50 -17.41 4.01 3.28
CA ALA A 50 -16.27 4.73 2.72
C ALA A 50 -14.99 4.54 3.55
N VAL A 51 -15.10 4.60 4.88
CA VAL A 51 -13.97 4.40 5.81
C VAL A 51 -13.49 2.94 5.76
N ALA A 52 -14.43 1.99 5.75
CA ALA A 52 -14.11 0.57 5.63
C ALA A 52 -13.38 0.25 4.31
N ALA A 53 -13.80 0.87 3.20
CA ALA A 53 -13.15 0.71 1.90
C ALA A 53 -11.68 1.20 1.92
N VAL A 54 -11.42 2.37 2.50
CA VAL A 54 -10.05 2.90 2.67
C VAL A 54 -9.21 1.93 3.50
N ILE A 55 -9.73 1.42 4.61
CA ILE A 55 -8.99 0.46 5.45
C ILE A 55 -8.69 -0.83 4.68
N ILE A 56 -9.64 -1.36 3.91
CA ILE A 56 -9.45 -2.58 3.12
C ILE A 56 -8.40 -2.38 2.01
N ASP A 57 -8.43 -1.24 1.33
CA ASP A 57 -7.50 -0.91 0.24
C ASP A 57 -6.05 -0.88 0.76
N TYR A 58 -5.78 -0.09 1.80
CA TYR A 58 -4.43 0.02 2.35
C TYR A 58 -3.97 -1.27 3.04
N ARG A 59 -4.90 -2.08 3.58
CA ARG A 59 -4.57 -3.44 4.03
C ARG A 59 -4.09 -4.34 2.90
N GLY A 60 -4.70 -4.22 1.73
CA GLY A 60 -4.28 -4.92 0.52
C GLY A 60 -2.87 -4.50 0.11
N ARG A 61 -2.62 -3.19 0.03
CA ARG A 61 -1.32 -2.63 -0.36
C ARG A 61 -0.20 -3.04 0.59
N ILE A 62 -0.41 -2.92 1.90
CA ILE A 62 0.59 -3.31 2.91
C ILE A 62 0.89 -4.80 2.83
N ARG A 63 -0.13 -5.65 2.62
CA ARG A 63 0.09 -7.09 2.45
C ARG A 63 0.87 -7.41 1.19
N LEU A 64 0.58 -6.72 0.09
CA LEU A 64 1.30 -6.88 -1.16
C LEU A 64 2.76 -6.45 -1.01
N HIS A 65 3.03 -5.30 -0.42
CA HIS A 65 4.39 -4.83 -0.16
C HIS A 65 5.15 -5.67 0.88
N SER A 66 4.43 -6.30 1.82
CA SER A 66 5.02 -7.23 2.79
C SER A 66 5.23 -8.64 2.22
N ASP A 67 4.82 -8.89 0.97
CA ASP A 67 5.04 -10.15 0.30
C ASP A 67 6.51 -10.26 -0.15
N PRO A 68 7.23 -11.32 0.24
CA PRO A 68 8.65 -11.45 -0.06
C PRO A 68 8.94 -11.59 -1.56
N GLU A 69 7.95 -11.95 -2.39
CA GLU A 69 8.10 -12.04 -3.84
C GLU A 69 7.79 -10.71 -4.54
N TYR A 70 7.20 -9.75 -3.83
CA TYR A 70 6.84 -8.44 -4.39
C TYR A 70 8.05 -7.63 -4.84
N ASP A 71 9.09 -7.54 -4.01
CA ASP A 71 10.35 -6.86 -4.37
C ASP A 71 11.00 -7.50 -5.60
N LEU A 72 10.93 -8.84 -5.71
CA LEU A 72 11.48 -9.56 -6.85
C LEU A 72 10.68 -9.27 -8.13
N ALA A 73 9.35 -9.37 -8.06
CA ALA A 73 8.46 -9.08 -9.19
C ALA A 73 8.59 -7.61 -9.66
N LEU A 74 8.79 -6.67 -8.73
CA LEU A 74 9.01 -5.26 -9.06
C LEU A 74 10.35 -5.08 -9.79
N GLN A 75 11.43 -5.69 -9.30
CA GLN A 75 12.74 -5.64 -9.97
C GLN A 75 12.69 -6.25 -11.38
N GLU A 76 12.00 -7.38 -11.56
CA GLU A 76 11.81 -7.99 -12.87
C GLU A 76 11.04 -7.07 -13.82
N ALA A 77 9.95 -6.45 -13.35
CA ALA A 77 9.16 -5.51 -14.14
C ALA A 77 9.98 -4.27 -14.53
N GLU A 78 10.78 -3.71 -13.61
CA GLU A 78 11.67 -2.58 -13.90
C GLU A 78 12.70 -2.94 -14.98
N GLN A 79 13.33 -4.12 -14.89
CA GLN A 79 14.28 -4.60 -15.88
C GLN A 79 13.65 -4.78 -17.27
N GLU A 80 12.43 -5.32 -17.31
CA GLU A 80 11.70 -5.52 -18.56
C GLU A 80 11.31 -4.18 -19.21
N LEU A 81 10.84 -3.21 -18.42
CA LEU A 81 10.55 -1.86 -18.90
C LEU A 81 11.81 -1.12 -19.40
N LEU A 82 12.94 -1.32 -18.72
CA LEU A 82 14.25 -0.83 -19.16
C LEU A 82 14.66 -1.43 -20.51
N ARG A 83 14.46 -2.73 -20.70
CA ARG A 83 14.70 -3.41 -21.99
C ARG A 83 13.84 -2.84 -23.10
N LEU A 84 12.53 -2.81 -22.91
CA LEU A 84 11.58 -2.31 -23.90
C LEU A 84 11.90 -0.88 -24.34
N ARG A 85 12.31 -0.02 -23.40
CA ARG A 85 12.75 1.34 -23.70
C ARG A 85 14.02 1.40 -24.55
N ASN A 86 14.99 0.52 -24.28
CA ASN A 86 16.25 0.48 -25.01
C ASN A 86 16.06 -0.12 -26.42
N GLU A 87 15.19 -1.11 -26.57
CA GLU A 87 14.83 -1.73 -27.85
C GLU A 87 13.98 -0.78 -28.73
N SER A 88 13.17 0.09 -28.11
CA SER A 88 12.40 1.13 -28.81
C SER A 88 13.26 2.33 -29.23
N GLY A 89 14.49 2.46 -28.73
CA GLY A 89 15.43 3.53 -29.07
C GLY A 89 16.44 3.18 -30.17
N ASP A 90 16.42 1.95 -30.69
CA ASP A 90 17.34 1.43 -31.72
C ASP A 90 16.68 1.29 -33.11
N HIS A 91 15.69 2.14 -33.42
CA HIS A 91 15.05 2.23 -34.75
C HIS A 91 14.93 3.69 -35.20
#